data_AF-A0A821Q1Z0-F1
#
_entry.id   AF-A0A821Q1Z0-F1
#
_cell.length_a   1.000
_cell.length_b   1.000
_cell.length_c   1.000
_cell.angle_alpha   90.00
_cell.angle_beta   90.00
_cell.angle_gamma   90.00
#
_symmetry.space_group_name_H-M   'P 1'
#
loop_
_entity.id
_entity.type
_entity.pdbx_description
1 polymer ?
#
loop_
_entity_poly.entity_id
_entity_poly.type
_entity_poly.pdbx_seq_one_letter_code
_entity_poly.pdbx_strand_id
1 'polypeptide(L)'
;ATLLKSLIIEAEYFRLQGLLEILVNECFPDGTLLQSQHKKILNQFYHKIYQRWELIYKGSRDGFHADAFHSRCDNEGATITIIQSDQNYLFGGYTSVSWTSNGGYKTDPTAFLFTLTNPHNIQPT
;
A
#
# COMPACT_ATOMS: atom_id res chain seq x y z
N ALA A 1 -31.49 -8.82 -1.66
CA ALA A 1 -30.22 -9.56 -1.79
C ALA A 1 -29.44 -8.93 -2.94
N THR A 2 -28.28 -8.36 -2.64
CA THR A 2 -27.64 -7.31 -3.43
C THR A 2 -26.82 -7.87 -4.59
N LEU A 3 -26.89 -7.21 -5.76
CA LEU A 3 -26.20 -7.51 -7.02
C LEU A 3 -24.78 -8.08 -6.87
N LEU A 4 -24.04 -7.63 -5.85
CA LEU A 4 -22.68 -8.07 -5.53
C LEU A 4 -22.55 -9.59 -5.36
N LYS A 5 -23.50 -10.24 -4.67
CA LYS A 5 -23.46 -11.70 -4.47
C LYS A 5 -23.61 -12.46 -5.78
N SER A 6 -24.51 -12.00 -6.65
CA SER A 6 -24.73 -12.59 -7.97
C SER A 6 -23.51 -12.41 -8.87
N LEU A 7 -22.88 -11.24 -8.81
CA LEU A 7 -21.71 -10.93 -9.62
C LEU A 7 -20.47 -11.74 -9.19
N ILE A 8 -20.31 -12.02 -7.89
CA ILE A 8 -19.28 -12.91 -7.37
C ILE A 8 -19.51 -14.34 -7.87
N ILE A 9 -20.75 -14.85 -7.78
CA ILE A 9 -21.10 -16.20 -8.26
C ILE A 9 -20.82 -16.34 -9.77
N GLU A 10 -21.17 -15.33 -10.57
CA GLU A 10 -20.87 -15.32 -12.01
C GLU A 10 -19.36 -15.30 -12.27
N ALA A 11 -18.61 -14.45 -11.56
CA ALA A 11 -17.16 -14.40 -11.68
C ALA A 11 -16.48 -15.72 -11.30
N GLU A 12 -16.98 -16.42 -10.27
CA GLU A 12 -16.55 -17.76 -9.87
C GLU A 12 -16.88 -18.78 -10.96
N TYR A 13 -18.10 -18.76 -11.49
CA TYR A 13 -18.57 -19.66 -12.54
C TYR A 13 -17.72 -19.57 -13.81
N PHE A 14 -17.39 -18.36 -14.24
CA PHE A 14 -16.57 -18.10 -15.42
C PHE A 14 -15.05 -18.18 -15.15
N ARG A 15 -14.63 -18.50 -13.92
CA ARG A 15 -13.22 -18.51 -13.47
C ARG A 15 -12.47 -17.22 -13.78
N LEU A 16 -13.16 -16.09 -13.66
CA LEU A 16 -12.58 -14.77 -13.92
C LEU A 16 -11.76 -14.33 -12.70
N GLN A 17 -10.57 -14.90 -12.53
CA GLN A 17 -9.74 -14.62 -11.34
C GLN A 17 -9.44 -13.14 -11.14
N GLY A 18 -9.19 -12.38 -12.21
CA GLY A 18 -9.01 -10.94 -12.13
C GLY A 18 -10.27 -10.19 -11.67
N LEU A 19 -11.46 -10.68 -12.01
CA LEU A 19 -12.73 -10.10 -11.56
C LEU A 19 -13.01 -10.46 -10.10
N LEU A 20 -12.70 -11.69 -9.68
CA LEU A 20 -12.79 -12.12 -8.28
C LEU A 20 -11.86 -11.31 -7.38
N GLU A 21 -10.62 -11.04 -7.82
CA GLU A 21 -9.71 -10.16 -7.11
C GLU A 21 -10.21 -8.72 -7.00
N ILE A 22 -11.10 -8.27 -7.89
CA ILE A 22 -11.74 -6.94 -7.79
C ILE A 22 -12.94 -6.99 -6.84
N LEU A 23 -13.77 -8.02 -6.94
CA LEU A 23 -15.04 -8.14 -6.21
C LEU A 23 -14.87 -8.57 -4.75
N VAL A 24 -13.80 -9.30 -4.44
CA VAL A 24 -13.53 -9.89 -3.12
C VAL A 24 -12.37 -9.17 -2.40
N ASN A 25 -11.80 -8.12 -3.00
CA ASN A 25 -10.67 -7.41 -2.40
C ASN A 25 -11.10 -6.65 -1.13
N GLU A 26 -10.99 -7.32 0.01
CA GLU A 26 -10.91 -6.64 1.28
C GLU A 26 -9.77 -5.63 1.23
N CYS A 27 -10.04 -4.41 1.68
CA CYS A 27 -9.05 -3.35 1.61
C CYS A 27 -7.96 -3.62 2.63
N PHE A 28 -6.73 -3.86 2.15
CA PHE A 28 -5.52 -4.06 2.94
C PHE A 28 -5.74 -4.95 4.19
N PRO A 29 -5.64 -6.29 4.05
CA PRO A 29 -5.78 -7.18 5.19
C PRO A 29 -4.81 -6.80 6.34
N ASP A 30 -5.17 -7.12 7.58
CA ASP A 30 -4.38 -6.91 8.82
C ASP A 30 -4.33 -5.49 9.41
N GLY A 31 -5.42 -4.73 9.24
CA GLY A 31 -5.67 -3.51 10.01
C GLY A 31 -4.65 -2.41 9.72
N THR A 32 -4.47 -2.09 8.44
CA THR A 32 -3.56 -1.04 8.00
C THR A 32 -4.08 0.36 8.34
N LEU A 33 -3.22 1.36 8.22
CA LEU A 33 -3.59 2.78 8.25
C LEU A 33 -4.52 3.18 7.09
N LEU A 34 -4.68 2.30 6.10
CA LEU A 34 -5.28 2.63 4.82
C LEU A 34 -6.72 2.12 4.72
N GLN A 35 -7.53 2.90 4.02
CA GLN A 35 -8.93 2.58 3.70
C GLN A 35 -9.09 2.42 2.18
N SER A 36 -10.28 1.99 1.74
CA SER A 36 -10.62 1.77 0.32
C SER A 36 -10.35 2.97 -0.58
N GLN A 37 -10.55 4.19 -0.06
CA GLN A 37 -10.24 5.42 -0.80
C GLN A 37 -8.75 5.61 -1.05
N HIS A 38 -7.89 5.23 -0.09
CA HIS A 38 -6.43 5.37 -0.21
C HIS A 38 -5.87 4.40 -1.26
N LYS A 39 -6.45 3.20 -1.40
CA LYS A 39 -6.02 2.23 -2.41
C LYS A 39 -6.07 2.80 -3.83
N LYS A 40 -7.11 3.56 -4.17
CA LYS A 40 -7.25 4.20 -5.49
C LYS A 40 -6.11 5.19 -5.75
N ILE A 41 -5.76 5.99 -4.75
CA ILE A 41 -4.67 6.97 -4.84
C ILE A 41 -3.32 6.26 -5.01
N LEU A 42 -3.03 5.24 -4.19
CA LEU A 42 -1.78 4.49 -4.30
C LEU A 42 -1.65 3.77 -5.66
N ASN A 43 -2.75 3.24 -6.18
CA ASN A 43 -2.79 2.63 -7.51
C ASN A 43 -2.49 3.65 -8.63
N GLN A 44 -2.97 4.90 -8.48
CA GLN A 44 -2.65 5.99 -9.40
C GLN A 44 -1.16 6.36 -9.34
N PHE A 45 -0.60 6.51 -8.13
CA PHE A 45 0.82 6.78 -7.93
C PHE A 45 1.71 5.68 -8.51
N TYR A 46 1.29 4.42 -8.41
CA TYR A 46 2.01 3.29 -9.00
C TYR A 46 1.71 3.06 -10.49
N HIS A 47 0.86 3.89 -11.10
CA HIS A 47 0.44 3.78 -12.50
C HIS A 47 -0.17 2.42 -12.88
N LYS A 48 -0.86 1.74 -11.93
CA LYS A 48 -1.60 0.50 -12.17
C LYS A 48 -2.98 0.55 -11.53
N ILE A 49 -4.01 0.50 -12.36
CA ILE A 49 -5.41 0.52 -11.94
C ILE A 49 -5.70 -0.61 -10.93
N TYR A 50 -5.10 -1.78 -11.15
CA TYR A 50 -5.22 -2.95 -10.30
C TYR A 50 -3.85 -3.31 -9.73
N GLN A 51 -3.56 -2.78 -8.54
CA GLN A 51 -2.39 -3.17 -7.76
C GLN A 51 -2.83 -3.93 -6.50
N ARG A 52 -2.16 -5.07 -6.27
CA ARG A 52 -2.23 -5.83 -5.03
C ARG A 52 -1.09 -5.35 -4.12
N TRP A 53 -1.45 -4.92 -2.93
CA TRP A 53 -0.50 -4.46 -1.92
C TRP A 53 -0.41 -5.51 -0.82
N GLU A 54 0.81 -5.79 -0.39
CA GLU A 54 1.10 -6.71 0.70
C GLU A 54 1.76 -5.96 1.86
N LEU A 55 1.27 -6.19 3.08
CA LEU A 55 1.81 -5.57 4.28
C LEU A 55 3.00 -6.37 4.81
N ILE A 56 4.21 -5.99 4.40
CA ILE A 56 5.44 -6.65 4.83
C ILE A 56 5.93 -6.18 6.22
N TYR A 57 5.63 -4.94 6.61
CA TYR A 57 6.04 -4.35 7.88
C TYR A 57 4.98 -3.41 8.46
N LYS A 58 4.82 -3.42 9.78
CA LYS A 58 3.98 -2.46 10.52
C LYS A 58 4.62 -2.17 11.87
N GLY A 59 4.99 -0.92 12.13
CA GLY A 59 5.70 -0.54 13.37
C GLY A 59 4.99 -0.95 14.67
N SER A 60 3.65 -0.89 14.72
CA SER A 60 2.89 -1.35 15.91
C SER A 60 2.81 -2.87 16.07
N ARG A 61 3.13 -3.65 15.03
CA ARG A 61 3.20 -5.13 15.05
C ARG A 61 4.64 -5.60 15.25
N ASP A 62 5.58 -5.01 14.51
CA ASP A 62 6.95 -5.49 14.37
C ASP A 62 7.97 -4.66 15.19
N GLY A 63 7.56 -3.51 15.74
CA GLY A 63 8.42 -2.57 16.47
C GLY A 63 8.92 -1.42 15.59
N PHE A 64 9.15 -0.25 16.19
CA PHE A 64 9.54 0.99 15.49
C PHE A 64 11.06 1.17 15.31
N HIS A 65 11.84 0.11 15.50
CA HIS A 65 13.30 0.15 15.40
C HIS A 65 13.76 -0.15 13.98
N ALA A 66 14.92 0.38 13.57
CA ALA A 66 15.43 0.23 12.22
C ALA A 66 15.72 -1.23 11.84
N ASP A 67 16.22 -2.04 12.78
CA ASP A 67 16.47 -3.47 12.60
C ASP A 67 15.18 -4.26 12.33
N ALA A 68 14.08 -3.93 13.00
CA ALA A 68 12.77 -4.51 12.71
C ALA A 68 12.31 -4.21 11.29
N PHE A 69 12.46 -2.96 10.84
CA PHE A 69 12.16 -2.58 9.46
C PHE A 69 13.04 -3.32 8.46
N HIS A 70 14.35 -3.30 8.64
CA HIS A 70 15.30 -3.95 7.72
C HIS A 70 15.11 -5.48 7.68
N SER A 71 14.76 -6.13 8.79
CA SER A 71 14.46 -7.57 8.82
C SER A 71 13.25 -7.99 7.96
N ARG A 72 12.38 -7.04 7.63
CA ARG A 72 11.13 -7.26 6.89
C ARG A 72 11.15 -6.67 5.48
N CYS A 73 11.88 -5.58 5.26
CA CYS A 73 11.79 -4.77 4.04
C CYS A 73 13.03 -4.90 3.13
N ASP A 74 14.15 -5.41 3.63
CA ASP A 74 15.35 -5.56 2.82
C ASP A 74 15.12 -6.60 1.70
N ASN A 75 15.54 -6.26 0.49
CA ASN A 75 15.43 -7.09 -0.72
C ASN A 75 14.00 -7.40 -1.21
N GLU A 76 12.96 -6.79 -0.63
CA GLU A 76 11.55 -6.97 -1.04
C GLU A 76 11.16 -6.20 -2.33
N GLY A 77 12.14 -5.59 -3.02
CA GLY A 77 11.88 -4.80 -4.22
C GLY A 77 11.25 -3.43 -3.93
N ALA A 78 10.32 -3.02 -4.79
CA ALA A 78 9.67 -1.72 -4.73
C ALA A 78 8.68 -1.64 -3.56
N THR A 79 8.71 -0.54 -2.80
CA THR A 79 7.85 -0.38 -1.61
C THR A 79 7.18 0.98 -1.58
N ILE A 80 5.96 1.03 -1.03
CA ILE A 80 5.33 2.25 -0.54
C ILE A 80 5.35 2.21 0.99
N THR A 81 5.95 3.22 1.60
CA THR A 81 5.95 3.40 3.05
C THR A 81 4.85 4.38 3.44
N ILE A 82 4.05 4.04 4.46
CA ILE A 82 3.00 4.90 5.02
C ILE A 82 3.35 5.22 6.47
N ILE A 83 3.33 6.51 6.79
CA ILE A 83 3.59 7.05 8.12
C ILE A 83 2.31 7.75 8.59
N GLN A 84 1.93 7.48 9.84
CA GLN A 84 0.91 8.24 10.55
C GLN A 84 1.59 9.12 11.59
N SER A 85 1.32 10.43 11.58
CA SER A 85 1.76 11.31 12.66
C SER A 85 0.88 11.18 13.91
N ASP A 86 1.33 11.74 15.02
CA ASP A 86 0.55 11.86 16.27
C ASP A 86 -0.77 12.63 16.08
N GLN A 87 -0.88 13.44 15.02
CA GLN A 87 -2.09 14.17 14.63
C GLN A 87 -2.95 13.42 13.61
N ASN A 88 -2.68 12.12 13.38
CA ASN A 88 -3.37 11.25 12.44
C ASN A 88 -3.22 11.64 10.95
N TYR A 89 -2.19 12.42 10.60
CA TYR A 89 -1.89 12.72 9.20
C TYR A 89 -1.13 11.58 8.55
N LEU A 90 -1.52 11.22 7.33
CA LEU A 90 -0.97 10.13 6.55
C LEU A 90 -0.11 10.69 5.42
N PHE A 91 1.15 10.26 5.36
CA PHE A 91 2.12 10.66 4.34
C PHE A 91 3.17 9.55 4.17
N GLY A 92 4.08 9.72 3.23
CA GLY A 92 5.11 8.73 3.03
C GLY A 92 5.87 8.90 1.74
N GLY A 93 6.35 7.78 1.21
CA GLY A 93 7.11 7.77 -0.03
C GLY A 93 7.13 6.41 -0.71
N TYR A 94 7.42 6.45 -1.99
CA TYR A 94 7.66 5.29 -2.84
C TYR A 94 9.13 5.24 -3.24
N THR A 95 9.65 4.02 -3.34
CA THR A 95 10.87 3.73 -4.06
C THR A 95 10.73 2.43 -4.83
N SER A 96 11.24 2.40 -6.05
CA SER A 96 11.42 1.21 -6.87
C SER A 96 12.65 0.40 -6.46
N VAL A 97 13.59 1.04 -5.75
CA VAL A 97 14.85 0.44 -5.35
C VAL A 97 14.70 -0.20 -3.98
N SER A 98 15.10 -1.47 -3.89
CA SER A 98 14.95 -2.21 -2.65
C SER A 98 15.83 -1.68 -1.51
N TRP A 99 15.30 -1.76 -0.29
CA TRP A 99 16.05 -1.50 0.94
C TRP A 99 17.17 -2.53 1.12
N THR A 100 18.27 -2.10 1.74
CA THR A 100 19.39 -2.99 2.11
C THR A 100 20.12 -2.43 3.32
N SER A 101 20.62 -3.33 4.16
CA SER A 101 21.48 -3.03 5.32
C SER A 101 22.95 -2.73 4.99
N ASN A 102 23.31 -2.57 3.72
CA ASN A 102 24.71 -2.33 3.28
C ASN A 102 25.21 -0.90 3.59
N GLY A 103 24.34 -0.01 4.06
CA GLY A 103 24.60 1.41 4.24
C GLY A 103 24.67 2.19 2.91
N GLY A 104 24.59 3.51 3.02
CA GLY A 104 24.67 4.43 1.88
C GLY A 104 23.34 4.78 1.22
N TYR A 105 23.38 5.80 0.35
CA TYR A 105 22.23 6.26 -0.42
C TYR A 105 22.12 5.50 -1.74
N LYS A 106 20.89 5.31 -2.21
CA LYS A 106 20.61 4.77 -3.54
C LYS A 106 19.89 5.81 -4.37
N THR A 107 20.30 5.95 -5.62
CA THR A 107 19.61 6.81 -6.58
C THR A 107 18.40 6.06 -7.14
N ASP A 108 17.24 6.69 -7.06
CA ASP A 108 16.01 6.21 -7.67
C ASP A 108 15.29 7.38 -8.36
N PRO A 109 15.34 7.49 -9.69
CA PRO A 109 14.70 8.58 -10.42
C PRO A 109 13.17 8.48 -10.42
N THR A 110 12.62 7.36 -9.94
CA THR A 110 11.18 7.13 -9.83
C THR A 110 10.67 7.30 -8.39
N ALA A 111 11.55 7.54 -7.43
CA ALA A 111 11.17 7.78 -6.05
C ALA A 111 10.43 9.11 -5.92
N PHE A 112 9.37 9.12 -5.10
CA PHE A 112 8.60 10.31 -4.80
C PHE A 112 8.11 10.26 -3.35
N LEU A 113 7.88 11.44 -2.78
CA LEU A 113 7.19 11.61 -1.51
C LEU A 113 5.74 12.00 -1.79
N PHE A 114 4.85 11.64 -0.87
CA PHE A 114 3.45 12.00 -0.98
C PHE A 114 2.82 12.33 0.37
N THR A 115 1.69 13.02 0.31
CA THR A 115 0.75 13.15 1.42
C THR A 115 -0.62 12.59 1.02
N LEU A 116 -1.31 11.91 1.93
CA LEU A 116 -2.70 11.49 1.78
C LEU A 116 -3.63 12.35 2.62
N THR A 117 -3.20 12.75 3.81
CA THR A 117 -3.89 13.73 4.66
C THR A 117 -2.86 14.66 5.31
N ASN A 118 -3.22 15.93 5.50
CA ASN A 118 -2.34 16.98 6.02
C ASN A 118 -3.15 18.06 6.76
N PRO A 119 -2.50 18.91 7.59
CA PRO A 119 -3.18 19.95 8.35
C PRO A 119 -3.82 21.06 7.52
N HIS A 120 -3.51 21.13 6.22
CA HIS A 120 -4.00 22.16 5.32
C HIS A 120 -5.15 21.67 4.44
N ASN A 121 -5.63 20.44 4.62
CA ASN A 121 -6.66 19.81 3.79
C ASN A 121 -6.33 19.84 2.28
N ILE A 122 -5.04 19.84 1.94
CA ILE A 122 -4.59 19.74 0.56
C ILE A 122 -4.89 18.32 0.07
N GLN A 123 -5.35 18.20 -1.17
CA GLN A 123 -5.59 16.90 -1.80
C GLN A 123 -4.32 16.05 -1.82
N PRO A 124 -4.43 14.71 -1.91
CA PRO A 124 -3.26 13.86 -2.04
C PRO A 124 -2.36 14.28 -3.20
N THR A 125 -1.06 14.41 -2.94
CA THR A 125 -0.01 14.78 -3.91
C THR A 125 1.15 13.84 -3.80
#